data_AF-A0A5B7BHW4-F1
#
_entry.id   AF-A0A5B7BHW4-F1
#
_cell.length_a   1.000
_cell.length_b   1.000
_cell.length_c   1.000
_cell.angle_alpha   90.00
_cell.angle_beta   90.00
_cell.angle_gamma   90.00
#
_symmetry.space_group_name_H-M   'P 1'
#
loop_
_entity.id
_entity.type
_entity.pdbx_description
1 polymer ?
#
loop_
_entity_poly.entity_id
_entity_poly.type
_entity_poly.pdbx_seq_one_letter_code
_entity_poly.pdbx_strand_id
1 'polypeptide(L)'
;LDDLDELSQLISIVGNCNWFSSGSRIIITTRDEHLLNELKVDERYKVKELNFLESLQLFSWHAFRETIPSEDFAKLSNGIVRYAGGLPLALEVLGSYLFGRNLVEWKSAFKKLQQIPHNQIQDKLRLSFDALEDDKLKDIFLDIASFFIGMDKDCAVNILNGCGFFAESGISILTSRCLLIINEKNELRMHDLLRDMGREIIR
;
A
#
# COMPACT_ATOMS: atom_id res chain seq x y z
N LEU A 1 -1.24 15.84 12.89
CA LEU A 1 -0.22 14.93 13.44
C LEU A 1 -0.01 13.89 12.38
N ASP A 2 1.21 13.81 11.88
CA ASP A 2 1.51 13.07 10.67
C ASP A 2 2.31 11.81 11.00
N ASP A 3 2.00 10.72 10.31
CA ASP A 3 2.67 9.41 10.39
C ASP A 3 2.86 8.88 11.83
N LEU A 4 1.78 8.90 12.63
CA LEU A 4 1.83 8.34 13.98
C LEU A 4 1.86 6.81 13.95
N ASP A 5 2.83 6.23 14.67
CA ASP A 5 3.02 4.76 14.76
C ASP A 5 2.92 4.25 16.21
N GLU A 6 2.95 5.14 17.19
CA GLU A 6 2.76 4.79 18.61
C GLU A 6 1.93 5.82 19.37
N LEU A 7 1.16 5.35 20.36
CA LEU A 7 0.40 6.20 21.27
C LEU A 7 1.31 7.17 22.07
N SER A 8 2.53 6.74 22.38
CA SER A 8 3.55 7.52 23.10
C SER A 8 3.85 8.84 22.40
N GLN A 9 3.96 8.81 21.06
CA GLN A 9 4.20 9.98 20.21
C GLN A 9 3.06 10.99 20.33
N LEU A 10 1.81 10.52 20.32
CA LEU A 10 0.65 11.40 20.50
C LEU A 10 0.67 12.08 21.87
N ILE A 11 0.82 11.30 22.94
CA ILE A 11 0.82 11.84 24.31
C ILE A 11 1.90 12.90 24.48
N SER A 12 3.08 12.70 23.87
CA SER A 12 4.18 13.65 23.94
C SER A 12 3.87 15.00 23.26
N ILE A 13 3.03 15.00 22.22
CA ILE A 13 2.72 16.20 21.42
C ILE A 13 1.46 16.91 21.92
N VAL A 14 0.42 16.13 22.21
CA VAL A 14 -0.95 16.61 22.44
C VAL A 14 -1.31 16.61 23.92
N GLY A 15 -0.65 15.78 24.72
CA GLY A 15 -0.97 15.60 26.14
C GLY A 15 -2.40 15.08 26.32
N ASN A 16 -3.30 15.93 26.81
CA ASN A 16 -4.70 15.59 27.04
C ASN A 16 -5.61 16.40 26.10
N CYS A 17 -6.58 15.74 25.46
CA CYS A 17 -7.57 16.38 24.59
C CYS A 17 -8.37 17.50 25.30
N ASN A 18 -8.48 17.45 26.63
CA ASN A 18 -9.12 18.50 27.44
C ASN A 18 -8.32 19.82 27.49
N TRP A 19 -7.10 19.84 26.97
CA TRP A 19 -6.28 21.07 26.86
C TRP A 19 -6.71 21.95 25.69
N PHE A 20 -7.53 21.43 24.77
CA PHE A 20 -8.00 22.16 23.60
C PHE A 20 -9.37 22.78 23.87
N SER A 21 -9.57 24.00 23.39
CA SER A 21 -10.85 24.70 23.50
C SER A 21 -11.90 24.11 22.57
N SER A 22 -13.19 24.32 22.90
CA SER A 22 -14.31 23.94 22.04
C SER A 22 -14.15 24.52 20.63
N GLY A 23 -14.35 23.67 19.62
CA GLY A 23 -14.16 24.01 18.20
C GLY A 23 -12.78 23.66 17.63
N SER A 24 -11.82 23.25 18.48
CA SER A 24 -10.53 22.74 18.02
C SER A 24 -10.68 21.43 17.23
N ARG A 25 -9.79 21.20 16.26
CA ARG A 25 -9.75 19.98 15.45
C ARG A 25 -8.33 19.43 15.38
N ILE A 26 -8.18 18.14 15.61
CA ILE A 26 -6.91 17.43 15.46
C ILE A 26 -7.10 16.42 14.33
N ILE A 27 -6.24 16.51 13.32
CA ILE A 27 -6.19 15.53 12.23
C ILE A 27 -4.97 14.64 12.45
N ILE A 28 -5.19 13.33 12.44
CA ILE A 28 -4.16 12.30 12.61
C ILE A 28 -4.08 11.50 11.31
N THR A 29 -2.88 11.30 10.81
CA THR A 29 -2.60 10.28 9.79
C THR A 29 -1.81 9.15 10.44
N THR A 30 -2.18 7.91 10.13
CA THR A 30 -1.50 6.71 10.60
C THR A 30 -1.76 5.60 9.59
N ARG A 31 -0.83 4.63 9.55
CA ARG A 31 -0.99 3.39 8.81
C ARG A 31 -1.60 2.27 9.65
N ASP A 32 -1.68 2.45 10.98
CA ASP A 32 -2.26 1.46 11.90
C ASP A 32 -3.63 1.90 12.43
N GLU A 33 -4.67 1.23 11.96
CA GLU A 33 -6.04 1.46 12.41
C GLU A 33 -6.22 1.11 13.90
N HIS A 34 -5.39 0.22 14.46
CA HIS A 34 -5.49 -0.15 15.88
C HIS A 34 -5.27 1.06 16.80
N LEU A 35 -4.31 1.93 16.47
CA LEU A 35 -4.06 3.17 17.21
C LEU A 35 -5.30 4.07 17.28
N LEU A 36 -6.09 4.12 16.22
CA LEU A 36 -7.33 4.92 16.20
C LEU A 36 -8.39 4.38 17.17
N ASN A 37 -8.39 3.07 17.47
CA ASN A 37 -9.24 2.47 18.49
C ASN A 37 -8.78 2.87 19.90
N GLU A 38 -7.48 2.80 20.17
CA GLU A 38 -6.90 3.19 21.47
C GLU A 38 -7.18 4.66 21.77
N LEU A 39 -7.08 5.51 20.75
CA LEU A 39 -7.32 6.95 20.82
C LEU A 39 -8.79 7.33 20.95
N LYS A 40 -9.70 6.40 20.66
CA LYS A 40 -11.16 6.65 20.67
C LYS A 40 -11.54 7.89 19.84
N VAL A 41 -10.98 7.99 18.63
CA VAL A 41 -11.22 9.13 17.73
C VAL A 41 -12.69 9.25 17.34
N ASP A 42 -13.16 10.50 17.13
CA ASP A 42 -14.55 10.79 16.81
C ASP A 42 -14.94 10.35 15.38
N GLU A 43 -14.04 10.56 14.41
CA GLU A 43 -14.26 10.23 13.00
C GLU A 43 -13.05 9.52 12.38
N ARG A 44 -13.33 8.67 11.38
CA ARG A 44 -12.31 7.93 10.63
C ARG A 44 -12.52 8.09 9.14
N TYR A 45 -11.42 8.26 8.43
CA TYR A 45 -11.43 8.32 6.98
C TYR A 45 -10.35 7.39 6.42
N LYS A 46 -10.79 6.31 5.75
CA LYS A 46 -9.88 5.42 5.01
C LYS A 46 -9.64 6.01 3.63
N VAL A 47 -8.41 6.44 3.38
CA VAL A 47 -7.98 6.93 2.06
C VAL A 47 -8.16 5.82 1.03
N LYS A 48 -8.80 6.16 -0.09
CA LYS A 48 -9.04 5.23 -1.19
C LYS A 48 -7.95 5.36 -2.26
N GLU A 49 -7.72 4.27 -2.98
CA GLU A 49 -6.95 4.29 -4.22
C GLU A 49 -7.58 5.25 -5.23
N LEU A 50 -6.76 5.81 -6.12
CA LEU A 50 -7.25 6.63 -7.21
C LEU A 50 -8.03 5.76 -8.19
N ASN A 51 -9.14 6.30 -8.70
CA ASN A 51 -9.82 5.64 -9.80
C ASN A 51 -8.97 5.71 -11.09
N PHE A 52 -9.38 4.96 -12.12
CA PHE A 52 -8.59 4.86 -13.35
C PHE A 52 -8.34 6.23 -14.03
N LEU A 53 -9.33 7.13 -14.02
CA LEU A 53 -9.21 8.44 -14.67
C LEU A 53 -8.29 9.37 -13.87
N GLU A 54 -8.45 9.42 -12.55
CA GLU A 54 -7.55 10.16 -11.65
C GLU A 54 -6.11 9.65 -11.76
N SER A 55 -5.95 8.33 -11.83
CA SER A 55 -4.65 7.69 -11.98
C SER A 55 -3.99 8.05 -13.31
N LEU A 56 -4.77 8.05 -14.40
CA LEU A 56 -4.28 8.44 -15.71
C LEU A 56 -3.88 9.92 -15.74
N GLN A 57 -4.65 10.80 -15.09
CA GLN A 57 -4.30 12.21 -14.98
C GLN A 57 -3.02 12.43 -14.20
N LEU A 58 -2.88 11.80 -13.03
CA LEU A 58 -1.67 11.92 -12.20
C LEU A 58 -0.44 11.38 -12.95
N PHE A 59 -0.53 10.17 -13.51
CA PHE A 59 0.56 9.61 -14.30
C PHE A 59 0.94 10.53 -15.47
N SER A 60 -0.06 11.05 -16.20
CA SER A 60 0.18 11.91 -17.36
C SER A 60 0.86 13.22 -16.95
N TRP A 61 0.50 13.76 -15.78
CA TRP A 61 1.11 14.98 -15.26
C TRP A 61 2.61 14.81 -15.03
N HIS A 62 3.02 13.65 -14.51
CA HIS A 62 4.43 13.34 -14.28
C HIS A 62 5.17 12.90 -15.55
N ALA A 63 4.49 12.22 -16.48
CA ALA A 63 5.07 11.66 -17.70
C ALA A 63 5.15 12.64 -18.88
N PHE A 64 4.21 13.58 -18.98
CA PHE A 64 4.03 14.50 -20.12
C PHE A 64 3.95 15.97 -19.73
N ARG A 65 3.74 16.31 -18.43
CA ARG A 65 3.36 17.66 -17.95
C ARG A 65 2.00 18.13 -18.47
N GLU A 66 1.15 17.16 -18.81
CA GLU A 66 -0.21 17.36 -19.29
C GLU A 66 -1.16 16.41 -18.54
N THR A 67 -2.46 16.67 -18.61
CA THR A 67 -3.46 15.85 -17.90
C THR A 67 -3.87 14.59 -18.67
N ILE A 68 -3.46 14.45 -19.92
CA ILE A 68 -3.83 13.35 -20.83
C ILE A 68 -2.55 12.91 -21.58
N PRO A 69 -2.35 11.61 -21.84
CA PRO A 69 -1.22 11.16 -22.63
C PRO A 69 -1.37 11.54 -24.10
N SER A 70 -0.26 11.76 -24.79
CA SER A 70 -0.27 11.84 -26.26
C SER A 70 -0.78 10.54 -26.88
N GLU A 71 -1.41 10.61 -28.05
CA GLU A 71 -2.12 9.49 -28.69
C GLU A 71 -1.24 8.24 -28.87
N ASP A 72 0.01 8.43 -29.32
CA ASP A 72 0.99 7.35 -29.51
C ASP A 72 1.34 6.59 -28.21
N PHE A 73 1.18 7.26 -27.06
CA PHE A 73 1.50 6.71 -25.73
C PHE A 73 0.26 6.22 -24.97
N ALA A 74 -0.95 6.45 -25.47
CA ALA A 74 -2.20 6.19 -24.75
C ALA A 74 -2.31 4.72 -24.30
N LYS A 75 -2.00 3.76 -25.20
CA LYS A 75 -2.07 2.33 -24.87
C LYS A 75 -1.07 1.92 -23.79
N LEU A 76 0.15 2.47 -23.81
CA LEU A 76 1.18 2.17 -22.81
C LEU A 76 0.86 2.83 -21.47
N SER A 77 0.40 4.07 -21.50
CA SER A 77 -0.05 4.81 -20.30
C SER A 77 -1.15 4.05 -19.58
N ASN A 78 -2.16 3.56 -20.31
CA ASN A 78 -3.22 2.72 -19.74
C ASN A 78 -2.70 1.42 -19.13
N GLY A 79 -1.68 0.80 -19.72
CA GLY A 79 -1.02 -0.39 -19.18
C GLY A 79 -0.28 -0.10 -17.88
N ILE A 80 0.48 0.98 -17.83
CA ILE A 80 1.24 1.41 -16.65
C ILE A 80 0.31 1.83 -15.51
N VAL A 81 -0.76 2.57 -15.82
CA VAL A 81 -1.77 2.97 -14.84
C VAL A 81 -2.45 1.75 -14.21
N ARG A 82 -2.78 0.74 -15.01
CA ARG A 82 -3.33 -0.53 -14.49
C ARG A 82 -2.32 -1.28 -13.63
N TYR A 83 -1.06 -1.32 -14.04
CA TYR A 83 0.01 -1.91 -13.24
C TYR A 83 0.18 -1.21 -11.89
N ALA A 84 0.06 0.12 -11.85
CA ALA A 84 0.20 0.90 -10.63
C ALA A 84 -0.98 0.73 -9.65
N GLY A 85 -2.12 0.19 -10.10
CA GLY A 85 -3.26 -0.16 -9.23
C GLY A 85 -3.92 1.03 -8.52
N GLY A 86 -3.77 2.25 -9.04
CA GLY A 86 -4.33 3.44 -8.40
C GLY A 86 -3.51 3.97 -7.22
N LEU A 87 -2.33 3.40 -6.95
CA LEU A 87 -1.40 3.90 -5.94
C LEU A 87 -0.70 5.19 -6.42
N PRO A 88 -0.97 6.37 -5.82
CA PRO A 88 -0.42 7.66 -6.29
C PRO A 88 1.11 7.65 -6.37
N LEU A 89 1.74 7.05 -5.36
CA LEU A 89 3.19 6.94 -5.26
C LEU A 89 3.82 6.24 -6.46
N ALA A 90 3.21 5.14 -6.92
CA ALA A 90 3.71 4.39 -8.06
C ALA A 90 3.52 5.17 -9.36
N LEU A 91 2.37 5.83 -9.52
CA LEU A 91 2.07 6.65 -10.70
C LEU A 91 3.06 7.82 -10.86
N GLU A 92 3.39 8.51 -9.76
CA GLU A 92 4.37 9.59 -9.76
C GLU A 92 5.79 9.10 -10.12
N VAL A 93 6.25 8.02 -9.49
CA VAL A 93 7.59 7.46 -9.73
C VAL A 93 7.72 6.99 -11.17
N LEU A 94 6.75 6.23 -11.68
CA LEU A 94 6.79 5.70 -13.04
C LEU A 94 6.63 6.80 -14.09
N GLY A 95 5.74 7.78 -13.86
CA GLY A 95 5.58 8.91 -14.75
C GLY A 95 6.89 9.71 -14.86
N SER A 96 7.49 10.04 -13.73
CA SER A 96 8.75 10.79 -13.68
C SER A 96 9.91 10.02 -14.30
N TYR A 97 9.98 8.69 -14.10
CA TYR A 97 11.00 7.83 -14.71
C TYR A 97 10.91 7.79 -16.25
N LEU A 98 9.70 7.95 -16.79
CA LEU A 98 9.40 7.87 -18.22
C LEU A 98 9.39 9.23 -18.95
N PHE A 99 9.42 10.32 -18.20
CA PHE A 99 9.43 11.68 -18.75
C PHE A 99 10.59 11.88 -19.74
N GLY A 100 10.28 12.44 -20.91
CA GLY A 100 11.25 12.77 -21.97
C GLY A 100 11.79 11.57 -22.77
N ARG A 101 11.36 10.34 -22.47
CA ARG A 101 11.77 9.13 -23.20
C ARG A 101 10.91 8.87 -24.43
N ASN A 102 11.48 8.23 -25.44
CA ASN A 102 10.75 7.89 -26.65
C ASN A 102 9.89 6.61 -26.49
N LEU A 103 9.03 6.35 -27.47
CA LEU A 103 8.08 5.23 -27.44
C LEU A 103 8.76 3.84 -27.34
N VAL A 104 9.95 3.67 -27.92
CA VAL A 104 10.70 2.40 -27.85
C VAL A 104 11.20 2.17 -26.44
N GLU A 105 11.75 3.21 -25.81
CA GLU A 105 12.18 3.16 -24.41
C GLU A 105 11.01 2.88 -23.47
N TRP A 106 9.85 3.50 -23.66
CA TRP A 106 8.64 3.23 -22.89
C TRP A 106 8.21 1.77 -22.96
N LYS A 107 8.17 1.19 -24.17
CA LYS A 107 7.85 -0.24 -24.36
C LYS A 107 8.84 -1.14 -23.62
N SER A 108 10.14 -0.84 -23.73
CA SER A 108 11.20 -1.59 -23.06
C SER A 108 11.08 -1.49 -21.53
N ALA A 109 10.90 -0.27 -21.01
CA ALA A 109 10.72 0.02 -19.60
C ALA A 109 9.50 -0.70 -19.02
N PHE A 110 8.34 -0.62 -19.69
CA PHE A 110 7.14 -1.30 -19.23
C PHE A 110 7.28 -2.82 -19.25
N LYS A 111 7.93 -3.39 -20.28
CA LYS A 111 8.24 -4.83 -20.32
C LYS A 111 9.18 -5.25 -19.19
N LYS A 112 10.12 -4.39 -18.78
CA LYS A 112 10.99 -4.63 -17.62
C LYS A 112 10.20 -4.61 -16.31
N LEU A 113 9.30 -3.64 -16.12
CA LEU A 113 8.46 -3.52 -14.91
C LEU A 113 7.60 -4.76 -14.66
N GLN A 114 7.14 -5.42 -15.72
CA GLN A 114 6.37 -6.67 -15.63
C GLN A 114 7.18 -7.88 -15.14
N GLN A 115 8.51 -7.78 -15.11
CA GLN A 115 9.43 -8.86 -14.69
C GLN A 115 10.20 -8.52 -13.42
N ILE A 116 10.52 -7.23 -13.26
CA ILE A 116 11.35 -6.69 -12.18
C ILE A 116 10.67 -5.40 -11.72
N PRO A 117 10.06 -5.39 -10.52
CA PRO A 117 9.43 -4.19 -9.98
C PRO A 117 10.44 -3.03 -9.84
N HIS A 118 9.94 -1.79 -9.90
CA HIS A 118 10.80 -0.62 -9.81
C HIS A 118 11.34 -0.43 -8.38
N ASN A 119 12.67 -0.41 -8.21
CA ASN A 119 13.33 -0.35 -6.90
C ASN A 119 12.81 0.78 -6.00
N GLN A 120 12.69 2.02 -6.50
CA GLN A 120 12.20 3.14 -5.66
C GLN A 120 10.77 2.93 -5.14
N ILE A 121 9.93 2.18 -5.86
CA ILE A 121 8.58 1.84 -5.39
C ILE A 121 8.69 0.76 -4.31
N GLN A 122 9.50 -0.25 -4.58
CA GLN A 122 9.77 -1.35 -3.66
C GLN A 122 10.32 -0.85 -2.32
N ASP A 123 11.36 -0.01 -2.36
CA ASP A 123 12.00 0.56 -1.17
C ASP A 123 10.99 1.31 -0.29
N LYS A 124 10.10 2.10 -0.91
CA LYS A 124 9.08 2.85 -0.17
C LYS A 124 7.99 1.95 0.41
N LEU A 125 7.53 0.93 -0.33
CA LEU A 125 6.54 -0.03 0.17
C LEU A 125 7.10 -0.91 1.28
N ARG A 126 8.38 -1.28 1.16
CA ARG A 126 9.09 -2.13 2.11
C ARG A 126 9.19 -1.51 3.49
N LEU A 127 9.20 -0.18 3.63
CA LEU A 127 9.20 0.48 4.94
C LEU A 127 8.11 -0.03 5.88
N SER A 128 6.89 -0.26 5.37
CA SER A 128 5.79 -0.79 6.20
C SER A 128 5.99 -2.28 6.56
N PHE A 129 6.68 -3.05 5.73
CA PHE A 129 7.04 -4.44 6.02
C PHE A 129 8.18 -4.53 7.03
N ASP A 130 9.24 -3.73 6.85
CA ASP A 130 10.39 -3.72 7.73
C ASP A 130 10.00 -3.32 9.16
N ALA A 131 8.97 -2.46 9.30
CA ALA A 131 8.38 -2.01 10.56
C ALA A 131 7.50 -3.06 11.28
N LEU A 132 7.30 -4.26 10.70
CA LEU A 132 6.62 -5.36 11.40
C LEU A 132 7.48 -5.87 12.57
N GLU A 133 6.83 -6.13 13.70
CA GLU A 133 7.47 -6.27 15.02
C GLU A 133 8.35 -7.53 15.17
N ASP A 134 7.98 -8.61 14.48
CA ASP A 134 8.68 -9.89 14.61
C ASP A 134 8.76 -10.66 13.28
N ASP A 135 9.69 -11.62 13.23
CA ASP A 135 9.97 -12.41 12.04
C ASP A 135 8.81 -13.35 11.65
N LYS A 136 8.03 -13.87 12.62
CA LYS A 136 6.86 -14.71 12.29
C LYS A 136 5.77 -13.90 11.60
N LEU A 137 5.56 -12.65 12.02
CA LEU A 137 4.61 -11.76 11.35
C LEU A 137 5.06 -11.43 9.92
N LYS A 138 6.36 -11.21 9.73
CA LYS A 138 6.97 -11.03 8.40
C LYS A 138 6.80 -12.28 7.54
N ASP A 139 7.05 -13.47 8.08
CA ASP A 139 6.86 -14.73 7.37
C ASP A 139 5.39 -14.93 6.95
N ILE A 140 4.42 -14.63 7.83
CA ILE A 140 2.98 -14.68 7.47
C ILE A 140 2.69 -13.75 6.29
N PHE A 141 3.22 -12.52 6.29
CA PHE A 141 3.04 -11.59 5.17
C PHE A 141 3.60 -12.17 3.86
N LEU A 142 4.81 -12.71 3.91
CA LEU A 142 5.52 -13.29 2.76
C LEU A 142 4.80 -14.52 2.20
N ASP A 143 4.32 -15.39 3.08
CA ASP A 143 3.52 -16.56 2.74
C ASP A 143 2.20 -16.15 2.07
N ILE A 144 1.51 -15.13 2.61
CA ILE A 144 0.27 -14.65 2.01
C ILE A 144 0.53 -14.07 0.62
N ALA A 145 1.52 -13.20 0.48
CA ALA A 145 1.89 -12.59 -0.81
C ALA A 145 2.25 -13.65 -1.88
N SER A 146 2.84 -14.76 -1.45
CA SER A 146 3.29 -15.83 -2.34
C SER A 146 2.18 -16.80 -2.71
N PHE A 147 1.44 -17.29 -1.72
CA PHE A 147 0.61 -18.50 -1.86
C PHE A 147 -0.87 -18.29 -1.52
N PHE A 148 -1.21 -17.40 -0.60
CA PHE A 148 -2.56 -17.33 -0.03
C PHE A 148 -3.46 -16.22 -0.60
N ILE A 149 -2.98 -15.37 -1.52
CA ILE A 149 -3.84 -14.39 -2.20
C ILE A 149 -5.01 -15.09 -2.92
N GLY A 150 -6.23 -14.68 -2.57
CA GLY A 150 -7.48 -15.23 -3.09
C GLY A 150 -7.99 -16.46 -2.34
N MET A 151 -7.25 -16.97 -1.35
CA MET A 151 -7.73 -18.03 -0.47
C MET A 151 -8.68 -17.46 0.59
N ASP A 152 -9.68 -18.24 0.97
CA ASP A 152 -10.51 -17.97 2.15
C ASP A 152 -9.63 -17.84 3.41
N LYS A 153 -9.90 -16.81 4.22
CA LYS A 153 -9.13 -16.44 5.41
C LYS A 153 -9.08 -17.58 6.42
N ASP A 154 -10.20 -18.24 6.70
CA ASP A 154 -10.26 -19.27 7.75
C ASP A 154 -9.48 -20.53 7.32
N CYS A 155 -9.48 -20.83 6.02
CA CYS A 155 -8.61 -21.86 5.44
C CYS A 155 -7.12 -21.51 5.60
N ALA A 156 -6.72 -20.28 5.23
CA ALA A 156 -5.34 -19.82 5.36
C ALA A 156 -4.85 -19.83 6.82
N VAL A 157 -5.70 -19.40 7.77
CA VAL A 157 -5.43 -19.47 9.21
C VAL A 157 -5.11 -20.90 9.65
N ASN A 158 -5.94 -21.87 9.27
CA ASN A 158 -5.74 -23.27 9.63
C ASN A 158 -4.40 -23.82 9.11
N ILE A 159 -4.03 -23.48 7.87
CA ILE A 159 -2.78 -23.93 7.25
C ILE A 159 -1.58 -23.30 7.97
N LEU A 160 -1.57 -21.98 8.15
CA LEU A 160 -0.49 -21.25 8.80
C LEU A 160 -0.29 -21.71 10.26
N ASN A 161 -1.38 -21.92 11.00
CA ASN A 161 -1.31 -22.45 12.37
C ASN A 161 -0.78 -23.89 12.41
N GLY A 162 -1.13 -24.70 11.40
CA GLY A 162 -0.54 -26.03 11.21
C GLY A 162 0.98 -26.00 10.99
N CYS A 163 1.52 -24.88 10.49
CA CYS A 163 2.95 -24.62 10.35
C CYS A 163 3.59 -23.98 11.62
N GLY A 164 2.82 -23.77 12.69
CA GLY A 164 3.33 -23.19 13.95
C GLY A 164 3.37 -21.66 13.98
N PHE A 165 2.66 -21.00 13.07
CA PHE A 165 2.42 -19.56 13.12
C PHE A 165 1.26 -19.22 14.08
N PHE A 166 1.09 -17.91 14.33
CA PHE A 166 -0.01 -17.35 15.11
C PHE A 166 -0.92 -16.54 14.17
N ALA A 167 -1.58 -17.24 13.25
CA ALA A 167 -2.17 -16.64 12.06
C ALA A 167 -3.32 -15.67 12.35
N GLU A 168 -4.14 -15.93 13.38
CA GLU A 168 -5.24 -15.03 13.76
C GLU A 168 -4.71 -13.66 14.17
N SER A 169 -3.69 -13.65 15.03
CA SER A 169 -3.04 -12.41 15.46
C SER A 169 -2.30 -11.74 14.31
N GLY A 170 -1.54 -12.51 13.53
CA GLY A 170 -0.77 -11.97 12.40
C GLY A 170 -1.65 -11.34 11.32
N ILE A 171 -2.72 -12.02 10.89
CA ILE A 171 -3.68 -11.48 9.92
C ILE A 171 -4.38 -10.24 10.47
N SER A 172 -4.72 -10.21 11.77
CA SER A 172 -5.30 -9.03 12.40
C SER A 172 -4.36 -7.83 12.33
N ILE A 173 -3.08 -8.00 12.67
CA ILE A 173 -2.07 -6.93 12.65
C ILE A 173 -1.81 -6.46 11.20
N LEU A 174 -1.67 -7.39 10.25
CA LEU A 174 -1.47 -7.02 8.84
C LEU A 174 -2.67 -6.26 8.26
N THR A 175 -3.88 -6.58 8.71
CA THR A 175 -5.10 -5.84 8.32
C THR A 175 -5.13 -4.46 8.96
N SER A 176 -4.80 -4.33 10.25
CA SER A 176 -4.77 -3.03 10.94
C SER A 176 -3.73 -2.09 10.34
N ARG A 177 -2.58 -2.63 9.92
CA ARG A 177 -1.50 -1.89 9.25
C ARG A 177 -1.70 -1.66 7.75
N CYS A 178 -2.91 -1.90 7.24
CA CYS A 178 -3.27 -1.74 5.82
C CYS A 178 -2.40 -2.54 4.82
N LEU A 179 -1.71 -3.61 5.27
CA LEU A 179 -0.89 -4.48 4.43
C LEU A 179 -1.67 -5.65 3.84
N LEU A 180 -2.83 -5.95 4.41
CA LEU A 180 -3.72 -7.02 4.01
C LEU A 180 -5.17 -6.53 4.01
N ILE A 181 -5.97 -7.04 3.08
CA ILE A 181 -7.40 -6.78 2.96
C ILE A 181 -8.12 -8.12 2.95
N ILE A 182 -9.19 -8.26 3.72
CA ILE A 182 -10.14 -9.37 3.61
C ILE A 182 -11.34 -8.82 2.85
N ASN A 183 -11.66 -9.41 1.69
CA ASN A 183 -12.79 -8.94 0.88
C ASN A 183 -14.13 -9.50 1.40
N GLU A 184 -15.24 -9.09 0.78
CA GLU A 184 -16.60 -9.51 1.16
C GLU A 184 -16.82 -11.03 1.05
N LYS A 185 -15.97 -11.74 0.31
CA LYS A 185 -16.00 -13.20 0.18
C LYS A 185 -15.10 -13.91 1.21
N ASN A 186 -14.62 -13.20 2.22
CA ASN A 186 -13.66 -13.68 3.21
C ASN A 186 -12.30 -14.08 2.60
N GLU A 187 -11.96 -13.61 1.40
CA GLU A 187 -10.70 -13.97 0.75
C GLU A 187 -9.59 -12.97 1.10
N LEU A 188 -8.38 -13.48 1.30
CA LEU A 188 -7.17 -12.68 1.50
C LEU A 188 -6.77 -11.94 0.22
N ARG A 189 -6.58 -10.62 0.31
CA ARG A 189 -6.21 -9.74 -0.80
C ARG A 189 -5.09 -8.79 -0.37
N MET A 190 -4.23 -8.46 -1.30
CA MET A 190 -3.19 -7.43 -1.15
C MET A 190 -3.21 -6.56 -2.40
N HIS A 191 -2.78 -5.31 -2.27
CA HIS A 191 -2.48 -4.50 -3.45
C HIS A 191 -1.40 -5.19 -4.28
N ASP A 192 -1.53 -5.17 -5.61
CA ASP A 192 -0.63 -5.92 -6.50
C ASP A 192 0.84 -5.56 -6.29
N LEU A 193 1.15 -4.27 -6.12
CA LEU A 193 2.53 -3.82 -5.85
C LEU A 193 3.07 -4.26 -4.48
N LEU A 194 2.21 -4.42 -3.46
CA LEU A 194 2.61 -4.95 -2.15
C LEU A 194 2.88 -6.46 -2.23
N ARG A 195 2.02 -7.19 -2.93
CA ARG A 195 2.21 -8.61 -3.21
C ARG A 195 3.52 -8.85 -3.97
N ASP A 196 3.74 -8.10 -5.04
CA ASP A 196 4.93 -8.25 -5.86
C ASP A 196 6.20 -7.87 -5.09
N MET A 197 6.09 -6.93 -4.13
CA MET A 197 7.17 -6.63 -3.19
C MET A 197 7.49 -7.79 -2.25
N GLY A 198 6.49 -8.40 -1.63
CA GLY A 198 6.70 -9.60 -0.82
C GLY A 198 7.35 -10.74 -1.61
N ARG A 199 6.94 -10.95 -2.86
CA ARG A 199 7.52 -11.97 -3.74
C ARG A 199 8.98 -11.70 -4.11
N GLU A 200 9.35 -10.43 -4.30
CA GLU A 200 10.73 -10.06 -4.62
C GLU A 200 11.66 -10.18 -3.41
N ILE A 201 11.15 -10.08 -2.16
CA ILE A 201 11.96 -10.33 -0.95
C ILE A 201 12.43 -11.79 -0.87
N ILE A 202 11.61 -12.74 -1.33
CA ILE A 202 11.88 -14.19 -1.25
C ILE A 202 12.75 -14.67 -2.42
N ARG A 203 12.83 -13.89 -3.50
CA ARG A 203 13.51 -14.25 -4.75
C ARG A 203 15.03 -14.24 -4.64
#